data_AF-A0A176ZGX0-F1
#
_entry.id   AF-A0A176ZGX0-F1
#
_cell.length_a   1.000
_cell.length_b   1.000
_cell.length_c   1.000
_cell.angle_alpha   90.00
_cell.angle_beta   90.00
_cell.angle_gamma   90.00
#
_symmetry.space_group_name_H-M   'P 1'
#
loop_
_entity.id
_entity.type
_entity.pdbx_description
1 polymer ?
#
loop_
_entity_poly.entity_id
_entity_poly.type
_entity_poly.pdbx_seq_one_letter_code
_entity_poly.pdbx_strand_id
1 'polypeptide(L)'
;MDLFSFVECANRTQSLEALFDLLVSCASEEGFSEVAYGAVTFTEPLRLPGHPPPMVAMKGPPEWCRRYLERKYYAIDPAVRRTPTVSGPFLWDELGQQCQLEPGEQRVLDEAREAGLKHGISVPLFGPSGRVSVVAFASQFDDANPQYHVSRLNALAWHFHIAFAEIVRPSASDCDRRMTLSEREKDCLRWVGEGKSSWEIGVILKISENTVNFHLKNAIRKTGTTNRTQSLVKALRLGLLEVSGAGTAAQAQVAERAA
;
A
#
# COMPACT_ATOMS: atom_id res chain seq x y z
N MET A 1 7.00 13.53 23.67
CA MET A 1 7.33 14.41 22.53
C MET A 1 6.03 14.95 21.92
N ASP A 2 5.90 16.24 21.65
CA ASP A 2 4.72 16.76 20.95
C ASP A 2 4.75 16.39 19.44
N LEU A 3 3.61 16.56 18.75
CA LEU A 3 3.48 16.14 17.36
C LEU A 3 4.40 16.94 16.42
N PHE A 4 4.61 18.24 16.66
CA PHE A 4 5.47 19.06 15.79
C PHE A 4 6.93 18.63 15.91
N SER A 5 7.39 18.40 17.14
CA SER A 5 8.72 17.86 17.40
C SER A 5 8.93 16.51 16.72
N PHE A 6 7.93 15.61 16.77
CA PHE A 6 7.97 14.34 16.06
C PHE A 6 8.15 14.54 14.54
N VAL A 7 7.35 15.42 13.93
CA VAL A 7 7.42 15.70 12.49
C VAL A 7 8.78 16.24 12.08
N GLU A 8 9.35 17.18 12.85
CA GLU A 8 10.68 17.70 12.56
C GLU A 8 11.76 16.62 12.63
N CYS A 9 11.74 15.78 13.66
CA CYS A 9 12.67 14.67 13.82
C CYS A 9 12.51 13.63 12.70
N ALA A 10 11.28 13.25 12.39
CA ALA A 10 10.95 12.30 11.34
C ALA A 10 11.42 12.78 9.97
N ASN A 11 11.30 14.07 9.65
CA ASN A 11 11.74 14.61 8.37
C ASN A 11 13.27 14.76 8.26
N ARG A 12 13.99 14.80 9.38
CA ARG A 12 15.47 14.92 9.40
C ARG A 12 16.18 13.57 9.35
N THR A 13 15.54 12.50 9.80
CA THR A 13 16.18 11.18 9.81
C THR A 13 16.29 10.62 8.39
N GLN A 14 17.42 9.94 8.14
CA GLN A 14 17.66 9.21 6.89
C GLN A 14 17.73 7.69 7.12
N SER A 15 17.60 7.25 8.37
CA SER A 15 17.61 5.84 8.74
C SER A 15 16.18 5.35 8.97
N LEU A 16 15.81 4.27 8.29
CA LEU A 16 14.54 3.60 8.48
C LEU A 16 14.37 3.09 9.92
N GLU A 17 15.42 2.51 10.49
CA GLU A 17 15.41 1.99 11.85
C GLU A 17 15.18 3.12 12.86
N ALA A 18 15.93 4.21 12.75
CA ALA A 18 15.76 5.37 13.64
C ALA A 18 14.39 6.03 13.50
N LEU A 19 13.82 6.07 12.27
CA LEU A 19 12.47 6.58 12.04
C LEU A 19 11.42 5.71 12.73
N PHE A 20 11.57 4.39 12.64
CA PHE A 20 10.65 3.43 13.26
C PHE A 20 10.75 3.47 14.79
N ASP A 21 11.95 3.54 15.35
CA ASP A 21 12.16 3.69 16.80
C ASP A 21 11.55 4.99 17.34
N LEU A 22 11.65 6.09 16.57
CA LEU A 22 11.01 7.36 16.92
C LEU A 22 9.49 7.23 16.99
N LEU A 23 8.87 6.56 16.00
CA LEU A 23 7.44 6.28 16.00
C LEU A 23 7.04 5.45 17.23
N VAL A 24 7.78 4.37 17.52
CA VAL A 24 7.50 3.51 18.68
C VAL A 24 7.62 4.30 19.98
N SER A 25 8.66 5.12 20.13
CA SER A 25 8.85 5.94 21.33
C SER A 25 7.66 6.87 21.56
N CYS A 26 7.18 7.54 20.52
CA CYS A 26 6.03 8.45 20.63
C CYS A 26 4.71 7.72 20.89
N ALA A 27 4.50 6.55 20.26
CA ALA A 27 3.32 5.73 20.51
C ALA A 27 3.32 5.12 21.93
N SER A 28 4.50 4.79 22.46
CA SER A 28 4.66 4.27 23.82
C SER A 28 4.25 5.28 24.89
N GLU A 29 4.46 6.59 24.66
CA GLU A 29 3.97 7.65 25.55
C GLU A 29 2.43 7.67 25.65
N GLU A 30 1.74 7.16 24.62
CA GLU A 30 0.27 7.00 24.59
C GLU A 30 -0.18 5.63 25.14
N GLY A 31 0.75 4.78 25.59
CA GLY A 31 0.45 3.42 26.06
C GLY A 31 0.42 2.36 24.96
N PHE A 32 0.85 2.68 23.73
CA PHE A 32 0.87 1.77 22.57
C PHE A 32 2.30 1.48 22.12
N SER A 33 3.00 0.63 22.88
CA SER A 33 4.41 0.29 22.64
C SER A 33 4.64 -0.75 21.53
N GLU A 34 3.58 -1.47 21.14
CA GLU A 34 3.66 -2.56 20.18
C GLU A 34 3.26 -2.03 18.81
N VAL A 35 4.22 -1.89 17.91
CA VAL A 35 4.02 -1.21 16.64
C VAL A 35 4.47 -2.10 15.50
N ALA A 36 3.67 -2.17 14.44
CA ALA A 36 4.04 -2.81 13.19
C ALA A 36 3.72 -1.90 12.00
N TYR A 37 4.58 -1.93 11.00
CA TYR A 37 4.39 -1.24 9.74
C TYR A 37 4.48 -2.22 8.57
N GLY A 38 3.43 -2.26 7.76
CA GLY A 38 3.30 -3.14 6.62
C GLY A 38 2.95 -2.38 5.35
N ALA A 39 3.52 -2.80 4.22
CA ALA A 39 3.26 -2.26 2.90
C ALA A 39 2.46 -3.29 2.07
N VAL A 40 1.14 -3.13 2.04
CA VAL A 40 0.16 -4.13 1.60
C VAL A 40 0.18 -4.35 0.08
N THR A 41 0.21 -3.27 -0.71
CA THR A 41 0.15 -3.35 -2.18
C THR A 41 1.48 -3.02 -2.87
N PHE A 42 2.57 -2.95 -2.10
CA PHE A 42 3.87 -2.48 -2.57
C PHE A 42 4.67 -3.61 -3.23
N THR A 43 5.04 -3.43 -4.50
CA THR A 43 5.70 -4.50 -5.28
C THR A 43 7.09 -4.88 -4.76
N GLU A 44 7.82 -3.97 -4.10
CA GLU A 44 9.12 -4.22 -3.44
C GLU A 44 9.53 -2.98 -2.59
N PRO A 45 9.08 -2.84 -1.34
CA PRO A 45 9.53 -1.77 -0.46
C PRO A 45 10.94 -2.06 0.08
N LEU A 46 11.71 -1.03 0.40
CA LEU A 46 12.87 -1.17 1.30
C LEU A 46 12.37 -1.68 2.65
N ARG A 47 13.00 -2.73 3.19
CA ARG A 47 12.56 -3.45 4.40
C ARG A 47 13.70 -3.50 5.41
N LEU A 48 13.36 -3.55 6.70
CA LEU A 48 14.34 -3.97 7.69
C LEU A 48 14.61 -5.49 7.52
N PRO A 49 15.85 -5.95 7.70
CA PRO A 49 16.20 -7.37 7.55
C PRO A 49 15.27 -8.30 8.35
N GLY A 50 14.94 -9.47 7.79
CA GLY A 50 14.16 -10.51 8.47
C GLY A 50 12.63 -10.46 8.28
N HIS A 51 12.07 -9.51 7.51
CA HIS A 51 10.61 -9.34 7.37
C HIS A 51 10.08 -9.74 5.97
N PRO A 52 9.16 -10.73 5.86
CA PRO A 52 8.56 -11.15 4.60
C PRO A 52 7.45 -10.18 4.13
N PRO A 53 7.09 -10.13 2.83
CA PRO A 53 5.96 -9.34 2.33
C PRO A 53 4.64 -9.74 3.01
N PRO A 54 3.76 -8.78 3.38
CA PRO A 54 3.84 -7.32 3.25
C PRO A 54 4.57 -6.58 4.39
N MET A 55 5.13 -7.28 5.39
CA MET A 55 5.74 -6.67 6.58
C MET A 55 7.03 -5.90 6.25
N VAL A 56 7.18 -4.70 6.83
CA VAL A 56 8.36 -3.83 6.68
C VAL A 56 9.15 -3.73 7.98
N ALA A 57 8.47 -3.49 9.10
CA ALA A 57 9.06 -3.39 10.44
C ALA A 57 8.03 -3.83 11.49
N MET A 58 8.49 -4.47 12.57
CA MET A 58 7.63 -4.90 13.67
C MET A 58 8.41 -4.85 14.99
N LYS A 59 7.79 -4.27 16.01
CA LYS A 59 8.24 -4.30 17.39
C LYS A 59 7.11 -4.81 18.26
N GLY A 60 7.38 -5.92 18.93
CA GLY A 60 6.61 -6.29 20.10
C GLY A 60 7.05 -7.56 20.80
N PRO A 61 6.17 -8.27 21.55
CA PRO A 61 6.58 -9.43 22.34
C PRO A 61 7.33 -10.43 21.46
N PRO A 62 8.58 -10.81 21.78
CA PRO A 62 9.42 -11.58 20.87
C PRO A 62 8.80 -12.91 20.43
N GLU A 63 8.07 -13.57 21.33
CA GLU A 63 7.35 -14.81 21.03
C GLU A 63 6.20 -14.60 20.06
N TRP A 64 5.48 -13.49 20.18
CA TRP A 64 4.42 -13.13 19.24
C TRP A 64 4.99 -12.83 17.86
N CYS A 65 6.01 -11.98 17.76
CA CYS A 65 6.66 -11.65 16.49
C CYS A 65 7.13 -12.93 15.76
N ARG A 66 7.78 -13.85 16.48
CA ARG A 66 8.21 -15.14 15.93
C ARG A 66 7.02 -15.96 15.42
N ARG A 67 6.00 -16.14 16.26
CA ARG A 67 4.80 -16.94 15.92
C ARG A 67 4.06 -16.35 14.70
N TYR A 68 3.89 -15.03 14.67
CA TYR A 68 3.21 -14.31 13.59
C TYR A 68 3.90 -14.54 12.24
N LEU A 69 5.23 -14.52 12.23
CA LEU A 69 6.04 -14.78 11.03
C LEU A 69 6.02 -16.27 10.62
N GLU A 70 6.27 -17.18 11.56
CA GLU A 70 6.31 -18.63 11.31
C GLU A 70 4.98 -19.17 10.79
N ARG A 71 3.87 -18.71 11.37
CA ARG A 71 2.51 -19.10 10.95
C ARG A 71 1.95 -18.27 9.80
N LYS A 72 2.74 -17.33 9.27
CA LYS A 72 2.38 -16.45 8.15
C LYS A 72 1.07 -15.69 8.37
N TYR A 73 0.85 -15.22 9.60
CA TYR A 73 -0.38 -14.53 9.96
C TYR A 73 -0.62 -13.26 9.15
N TYR A 74 0.43 -12.60 8.65
CA TYR A 74 0.30 -11.48 7.71
C TYR A 74 -0.57 -11.74 6.47
N ALA A 75 -0.76 -13.00 6.06
CA ALA A 75 -1.62 -13.36 4.91
C ALA A 75 -3.11 -13.43 5.26
N ILE A 76 -3.43 -13.68 6.54
CA ILE A 76 -4.79 -13.90 7.04
C ILE A 76 -5.19 -12.92 8.14
N ASP A 77 -4.30 -12.03 8.56
CA ASP A 77 -4.56 -11.07 9.62
C ASP A 77 -5.66 -10.09 9.17
N PRO A 78 -6.81 -10.03 9.88
CA PRO A 78 -7.89 -9.13 9.51
C PRO A 78 -7.46 -7.66 9.61
N ALA A 79 -6.56 -7.30 10.53
CA ALA A 79 -6.03 -5.94 10.63
C ALA A 79 -5.26 -5.52 9.37
N VAL A 80 -4.62 -6.47 8.68
CA VAL A 80 -3.95 -6.22 7.39
C VAL A 80 -4.94 -6.31 6.23
N ARG A 81 -5.75 -7.37 6.16
CA ARG A 81 -6.68 -7.63 5.05
C ARG A 81 -7.76 -6.58 4.89
N ARG A 82 -8.22 -5.96 5.97
CA ARG A 82 -9.29 -4.94 5.96
C ARG A 82 -8.78 -3.55 5.61
N THR A 83 -7.49 -3.28 5.80
CA THR A 83 -6.85 -1.98 5.50
C THR A 83 -7.25 -1.38 4.14
N PRO A 84 -7.21 -2.10 3.00
CA PRO A 84 -7.57 -1.51 1.71
C PRO A 84 -9.08 -1.24 1.52
N THR A 85 -9.94 -1.67 2.45
CA THR A 85 -11.40 -1.55 2.34
C THR A 85 -12.00 -0.43 3.20
N VAL A 86 -11.18 0.24 4.03
CA VAL A 86 -11.62 1.27 4.98
C VAL A 86 -10.92 2.60 4.69
N SER A 87 -11.54 3.73 5.03
CA SER A 87 -10.99 5.06 4.73
C SER A 87 -10.28 5.75 5.91
N GLY A 88 -10.30 5.15 7.10
CA GLY A 88 -9.72 5.72 8.31
C GLY A 88 -9.32 4.67 9.34
N PRO A 89 -8.73 5.09 10.47
CA PRO A 89 -8.32 4.18 11.52
C PRO A 89 -9.49 3.34 12.04
N PHE A 90 -9.20 2.10 12.42
CA PHE A 90 -10.18 1.19 12.99
C PHE A 90 -9.60 0.42 14.17
N LEU A 91 -10.46 0.09 15.13
CA LEU A 91 -10.09 -0.63 16.34
C LEU A 91 -10.24 -2.14 16.14
N TRP A 92 -9.32 -2.91 16.72
CA TRP A 92 -9.36 -4.37 16.59
C TRP A 92 -10.56 -5.00 17.30
N ASP A 93 -11.01 -4.39 18.39
CA ASP A 93 -12.18 -4.84 19.16
C ASP A 93 -13.50 -4.64 18.40
N GLU A 94 -13.52 -3.73 17.43
CA GLU A 94 -14.69 -3.48 16.59
C GLU A 94 -14.75 -4.40 15.36
N LEU A 95 -13.65 -5.06 14.99
CA LEU A 95 -13.59 -5.88 13.78
C LEU A 95 -14.63 -7.02 13.77
N GLY A 96 -14.77 -7.73 14.89
CA GLY A 96 -15.74 -8.82 15.02
C GLY A 96 -17.20 -8.36 15.03
N GLN A 97 -17.45 -7.07 15.30
CA GLN A 97 -18.79 -6.48 15.29
C GLN A 97 -19.16 -5.95 13.89
N GLN A 98 -18.17 -5.45 13.15
CA GLN A 98 -18.36 -4.82 11.84
C GLN A 98 -18.32 -5.82 10.68
N CYS A 99 -17.70 -6.98 10.85
CA CYS A 99 -17.62 -8.00 9.80
C CYS A 99 -17.56 -9.43 10.35
N GLN A 100 -18.06 -10.39 9.56
CA GLN A 100 -17.90 -11.80 9.88
C GLN A 100 -16.44 -12.20 9.62
N LEU A 101 -15.75 -12.58 10.70
CA LEU A 101 -14.37 -13.05 10.66
C LEU A 101 -14.34 -14.54 10.32
N GLU A 102 -13.43 -14.91 9.41
CA GLU A 102 -13.14 -16.32 9.15
C GLU A 102 -12.47 -16.96 10.39
N PRO A 103 -12.58 -18.29 10.60
CA PRO A 103 -11.98 -18.95 11.77
C PRO A 103 -10.47 -18.71 11.92
N GLY A 104 -9.76 -18.56 10.79
CA GLY A 104 -8.35 -18.20 10.77
C GLY A 104 -8.09 -16.74 11.19
N GLU A 105 -8.95 -15.81 10.79
CA GLU A 105 -8.86 -14.39 11.17
C GLU A 105 -9.10 -14.20 12.66
N GLN A 106 -10.14 -14.87 13.19
CA GLN A 106 -10.45 -14.85 14.61
C GLN A 106 -9.30 -15.38 15.46
N ARG A 107 -8.67 -16.50 15.04
CA ARG A 107 -7.51 -17.07 15.72
C ARG A 107 -6.34 -16.10 15.84
N VAL A 108 -6.08 -15.29 14.80
CA VAL A 108 -5.00 -14.29 14.86
C VAL A 108 -5.28 -13.28 15.97
N LEU A 109 -6.51 -12.77 16.07
CA LEU A 109 -6.88 -11.81 17.12
C LEU A 109 -6.82 -12.44 18.51
N ASP A 110 -7.32 -13.67 18.67
CA ASP A 110 -7.32 -14.36 19.96
C ASP A 110 -5.89 -14.65 20.44
N GLU A 111 -5.04 -15.20 19.58
CA GLU A 111 -3.64 -15.47 19.93
C GLU A 111 -2.84 -14.16 20.16
N ALA A 112 -3.21 -13.06 19.49
CA ALA A 112 -2.62 -11.75 19.74
C ALA A 112 -2.97 -11.26 21.16
N ARG A 113 -4.25 -11.36 21.55
CA ARG A 113 -4.71 -11.02 22.90
C ARG A 113 -4.04 -11.86 23.97
N GLU A 114 -3.91 -13.17 23.75
CA GLU A 114 -3.18 -14.08 24.65
C GLU A 114 -1.70 -13.68 24.80
N ALA A 115 -1.08 -13.18 23.73
CA ALA A 115 0.28 -12.66 23.76
C ALA A 115 0.41 -11.24 24.35
N GLY A 116 -0.69 -10.69 24.88
CA GLY A 116 -0.73 -9.38 25.51
C GLY A 116 -1.12 -8.24 24.57
N LEU A 117 -1.38 -8.47 23.28
CA LEU A 117 -1.81 -7.43 22.34
C LEU A 117 -3.34 -7.27 22.41
N LYS A 118 -3.82 -6.73 23.54
CA LYS A 118 -5.22 -6.80 23.92
C LYS A 118 -6.09 -5.78 23.18
N HIS A 119 -5.58 -4.55 23.11
CA HIS A 119 -6.24 -3.43 22.45
C HIS A 119 -5.34 -2.87 21.38
N GLY A 120 -5.88 -2.67 20.18
CA GLY A 120 -5.10 -2.16 19.07
C GLY A 120 -5.92 -1.37 18.07
N ILE A 121 -5.19 -0.59 17.28
CA ILE A 121 -5.68 0.29 16.24
C ILE A 121 -4.82 0.09 15.00
N SER A 122 -5.47 -0.01 13.85
CA SER A 122 -4.81 -0.02 12.56
C SER A 122 -5.13 1.26 11.82
N VAL A 123 -4.09 1.95 11.38
CA VAL A 123 -4.19 3.18 10.59
C VAL A 123 -3.87 2.85 9.13
N PRO A 124 -4.87 2.89 8.22
CA PRO A 124 -4.62 2.75 6.80
C PRO A 124 -3.93 3.99 6.25
N LEU A 125 -2.89 3.77 5.45
CA LEU A 125 -2.03 4.79 4.88
C LEU A 125 -2.01 4.64 3.37
N PHE A 126 -2.39 5.71 2.67
CA PHE A 126 -2.52 5.71 1.22
C PHE A 126 -1.43 6.55 0.58
N GLY A 127 -0.81 6.00 -0.46
CA GLY A 127 0.25 6.65 -1.22
C GLY A 127 -0.04 6.70 -2.72
N PRO A 128 0.83 7.38 -3.48
CA PRO A 128 0.70 7.51 -4.94
C PRO A 128 0.52 6.16 -5.65
N SER A 129 -0.22 6.16 -6.76
CA SER A 129 -0.45 4.97 -7.60
C SER A 129 -1.16 3.80 -6.89
N GLY A 130 -2.05 4.10 -5.94
CA GLY A 130 -2.84 3.08 -5.23
C GLY A 130 -2.04 2.26 -4.22
N ARG A 131 -0.92 2.80 -3.73
CA ARG A 131 -0.15 2.17 -2.65
C ARG A 131 -0.94 2.22 -1.36
N VAL A 132 -1.01 1.08 -0.68
CA VAL A 132 -1.66 0.93 0.61
C VAL A 132 -0.63 0.38 1.57
N SER A 133 -0.49 1.05 2.71
CA SER A 133 0.30 0.62 3.86
C SER A 133 -0.57 0.68 5.11
N VAL A 134 -0.10 0.08 6.18
CA VAL A 134 -0.77 0.09 7.48
C VAL A 134 0.26 0.27 8.58
N VAL A 135 -0.05 1.13 9.54
CA VAL A 135 0.59 1.08 10.86
C VAL A 135 -0.41 0.48 11.83
N ALA A 136 0.00 -0.58 12.50
CA ALA A 136 -0.73 -1.21 13.58
C ALA A 136 -0.07 -0.80 14.90
N PHE A 137 -0.87 -0.29 15.83
CA PHE A 137 -0.46 0.00 17.20
C PHE A 137 -1.25 -0.89 18.15
N ALA A 138 -0.59 -1.46 19.15
CA ALA A 138 -1.22 -2.23 20.20
C ALA A 138 -0.65 -1.89 21.57
N SER A 139 -1.51 -2.08 22.56
CA SER A 139 -1.20 -1.90 23.97
C SER A 139 -1.21 -3.25 24.68
N GLN A 140 -0.32 -3.35 25.68
CA GLN A 140 -0.30 -4.46 26.62
C GLN A 140 -1.15 -4.21 27.88
N PHE A 141 -1.64 -2.99 28.07
CA PHE A 141 -2.41 -2.62 29.26
C PHE A 141 -3.88 -2.99 29.11
N ASP A 142 -4.47 -3.55 30.18
CA ASP A 142 -5.86 -4.03 30.20
C ASP A 142 -6.89 -2.90 30.19
N ASP A 143 -6.50 -1.72 30.66
CA ASP A 143 -7.32 -0.52 30.72
C ASP A 143 -7.07 0.43 29.54
N ALA A 144 -6.20 0.05 28.60
CA ALA A 144 -5.96 0.84 27.41
C ALA A 144 -7.23 0.97 26.57
N ASN A 145 -7.55 2.21 26.20
CA ASN A 145 -8.66 2.48 25.31
C ASN A 145 -8.17 3.27 24.09
N PRO A 146 -7.90 2.59 22.95
CA PRO A 146 -7.38 3.25 21.76
C PRO A 146 -8.32 4.32 21.20
N GLN A 147 -9.62 4.30 21.53
CA GLN A 147 -10.58 5.29 21.07
C GLN A 147 -10.18 6.73 21.45
N TYR A 148 -9.56 6.93 22.61
CA TYR A 148 -9.11 8.26 23.04
C TYR A 148 -7.83 8.75 22.35
N HIS A 149 -7.07 7.84 21.73
CA HIS A 149 -5.77 8.12 21.12
C HIS A 149 -5.80 8.08 19.59
N VAL A 150 -6.93 7.75 18.96
CA VAL A 150 -7.09 7.62 17.50
C VAL A 150 -6.49 8.80 16.75
N SER A 151 -6.85 10.03 17.11
CA SER A 151 -6.41 11.23 16.40
C SER A 151 -4.89 11.40 16.41
N ARG A 152 -4.25 11.13 17.55
CA ARG A 152 -2.81 11.31 17.72
C ARG A 152 -2.02 10.18 17.08
N LEU A 153 -2.43 8.93 17.27
CA LEU A 153 -1.80 7.76 16.63
C LEU A 153 -1.95 7.82 15.10
N ASN A 154 -3.10 8.28 14.60
CA ASN A 154 -3.29 8.54 13.18
C ASN A 154 -2.32 9.59 12.65
N ALA A 155 -2.16 10.73 13.34
CA ALA A 155 -1.22 11.77 12.93
C ALA A 155 0.23 11.27 12.93
N LEU A 156 0.66 10.56 13.97
CA LEU A 156 1.99 9.94 14.04
C LEU A 156 2.22 8.97 12.88
N ALA A 157 1.25 8.09 12.60
CA ALA A 157 1.34 7.13 11.50
C ALA A 157 1.45 7.80 10.12
N TRP A 158 0.65 8.84 9.85
CA TRP A 158 0.71 9.58 8.59
C TRP A 158 2.04 10.30 8.41
N HIS A 159 2.53 10.99 9.43
CA HIS A 159 3.81 11.70 9.34
C HIS A 159 5.00 10.73 9.26
N PHE A 160 4.96 9.61 9.98
CA PHE A 160 5.90 8.51 9.77
C PHE A 160 5.87 8.01 8.32
N HIS A 161 4.68 7.77 7.75
CA HIS A 161 4.53 7.25 6.40
C HIS A 161 5.12 8.18 5.34
N ILE A 162 4.89 9.49 5.48
CA ILE A 162 5.46 10.51 4.59
C ILE A 162 6.98 10.51 4.69
N ALA A 163 7.55 10.56 5.89
CA ALA A 163 9.00 10.51 6.10
C ALA A 163 9.61 9.20 5.56
N PHE A 164 8.96 8.06 5.80
CA PHE A 164 9.35 6.76 5.25
C PHE A 164 9.38 6.80 3.72
N ALA A 165 8.35 7.37 3.10
CA ALA A 165 8.26 7.47 1.65
C ALA A 165 9.43 8.29 1.08
N GLU A 166 9.87 9.37 1.75
CA GLU A 166 11.03 10.16 1.37
C GLU A 166 12.35 9.38 1.47
N ILE A 167 12.57 8.61 2.54
CA ILE A 167 13.76 7.78 2.71
C ILE A 167 13.84 6.70 1.64
N VAL A 168 12.69 6.12 1.28
CA VAL A 168 12.58 5.04 0.30
C VAL A 168 12.38 5.57 -1.13
N ARG A 169 12.39 6.90 -1.35
CA ARG A 169 12.38 7.44 -2.71
C ARG A 169 13.60 6.89 -3.45
N PRO A 170 13.42 6.28 -4.64
CA PRO A 170 14.54 5.95 -5.49
C PRO A 170 15.37 7.21 -5.72
N SER A 171 16.70 7.10 -5.65
CA SER A 171 17.57 8.26 -5.87
C SER A 171 17.31 8.87 -7.24
N ALA A 172 17.68 10.13 -7.43
CA ALA A 172 17.50 10.81 -8.72
C ALA A 172 18.15 10.05 -9.90
N SER A 173 19.18 9.23 -9.66
CA SER A 173 19.78 8.37 -10.69
C SER A 173 18.92 7.16 -11.08
N ASP A 174 18.08 6.66 -10.17
CA ASP A 174 17.07 5.63 -10.51
C ASP A 174 15.85 6.23 -11.20
N CYS A 175 15.56 7.51 -10.94
CA CYS A 175 14.48 8.22 -11.62
C CYS A 175 14.84 8.66 -13.05
N ASP A 176 16.13 8.74 -13.40
CA ASP A 176 16.61 8.84 -14.79
C ASP A 176 16.32 7.56 -15.60
N ARG A 177 16.06 6.45 -14.89
CA ARG A 177 15.53 5.19 -15.42
C ARG A 177 14.00 5.14 -15.43
N ARG A 178 13.30 6.27 -15.27
CA ARG A 178 11.85 6.34 -15.51
C ARG A 178 11.57 5.71 -16.87
N MET A 179 10.92 4.56 -16.85
CA MET A 179 10.38 3.92 -18.03
C MET A 179 9.36 4.89 -18.63
N THR A 180 9.79 5.75 -19.55
CA THR A 180 8.89 6.70 -20.20
C THR A 180 8.18 5.98 -21.34
N LEU A 181 6.89 5.71 -21.09
CA LEU A 181 5.98 5.33 -22.16
C LEU A 181 5.71 6.56 -23.02
N SER A 182 5.78 6.40 -24.35
CA SER A 182 5.34 7.43 -25.28
C SER A 182 3.84 7.63 -25.17
N GLU A 183 3.32 8.78 -25.59
CA GLU A 183 1.88 9.04 -25.58
C GLU A 183 1.10 8.00 -26.39
N ARG A 184 1.65 7.50 -27.51
CA ARG A 184 1.03 6.42 -28.29
C ARG A 184 1.03 5.07 -27.59
N GLU A 185 2.10 4.74 -26.86
CA GLU A 185 2.13 3.54 -26.01
C GLU A 185 1.09 3.65 -24.89
N LYS A 186 0.93 4.84 -24.29
CA LYS A 186 -0.08 5.10 -23.28
C LYS A 186 -1.50 4.99 -23.85
N ASP A 187 -1.77 5.60 -24.99
CA ASP A 187 -3.08 5.51 -25.67
C ASP A 187 -3.48 4.06 -25.93
N CYS A 188 -2.56 3.26 -26.48
CA CYS A 188 -2.82 1.85 -26.73
C CYS A 188 -3.10 1.09 -25.42
N LEU A 189 -2.32 1.33 -24.36
CA LEU A 189 -2.54 0.70 -23.05
C LEU A 189 -3.85 1.13 -22.38
N ARG A 190 -4.29 2.39 -22.50
CA ARG A 190 -5.60 2.84 -21.99
C ARG A 190 -6.72 2.02 -22.62
N TRP A 191 -6.71 1.86 -23.94
CA TRP A 191 -7.72 1.03 -24.62
C TRP A 191 -7.59 -0.47 -24.33
N VAL A 192 -6.40 -0.97 -23.99
CA VAL A 192 -6.27 -2.31 -23.41
C VAL A 192 -7.02 -2.41 -22.08
N GLY A 193 -7.00 -1.36 -21.26
CA GLY A 193 -7.74 -1.30 -19.99
C GLY A 193 -9.25 -1.32 -20.17
N GLU A 194 -9.74 -0.72 -21.27
CA GLU A 194 -11.14 -0.80 -21.69
C GLU A 194 -11.50 -2.13 -22.40
N GLY A 195 -10.58 -3.10 -22.44
CA GLY A 195 -10.81 -4.42 -23.03
C GLY A 195 -10.77 -4.49 -24.56
N LYS A 196 -10.30 -3.44 -25.25
CA LYS A 196 -10.30 -3.38 -26.72
C LYS A 196 -9.23 -4.25 -27.37
N SER A 197 -9.59 -4.94 -28.45
CA SER A 197 -8.66 -5.69 -29.32
C SER A 197 -7.70 -4.76 -30.08
N SER A 198 -6.58 -5.28 -30.59
CA SER A 198 -5.63 -4.45 -31.36
C SER A 198 -6.26 -3.84 -32.62
N TRP A 199 -7.22 -4.55 -33.23
CA TRP A 199 -7.98 -4.05 -34.37
C TRP A 199 -8.89 -2.88 -33.97
N GLU A 200 -9.72 -3.03 -32.93
CA GLU A 200 -10.58 -1.95 -32.42
C GLU A 200 -9.76 -0.72 -32.02
N ILE A 201 -8.61 -0.91 -31.35
CA ILE A 201 -7.70 0.17 -31.00
C ILE A 201 -7.21 0.90 -32.25
N GLY A 202 -6.91 0.17 -33.32
CA GLY A 202 -6.48 0.75 -34.60
C GLY A 202 -7.56 1.63 -35.22
N VAL A 203 -8.81 1.14 -35.20
CA VAL A 203 -9.98 1.92 -35.63
C VAL A 203 -10.13 3.20 -34.81
N ILE A 204 -10.09 3.10 -33.48
CA ILE A 204 -10.27 4.23 -32.56
C ILE A 204 -9.15 5.28 -32.72
N LEU A 205 -7.89 4.84 -32.80
CA LEU A 205 -6.72 5.71 -32.89
C LEU A 205 -6.38 6.13 -34.33
N LYS A 206 -7.13 5.65 -35.33
CA LYS A 206 -6.92 5.87 -36.77
C LYS A 206 -5.50 5.48 -37.22
N ILE A 207 -5.05 4.30 -36.79
CA ILE A 207 -3.77 3.69 -37.16
C ILE A 207 -3.97 2.22 -37.50
N SER A 208 -3.00 1.59 -38.18
CA SER A 208 -3.11 0.17 -38.52
C SER A 208 -3.00 -0.71 -37.26
N GLU A 209 -3.64 -1.88 -37.29
CA GLU A 209 -3.49 -2.89 -36.22
C GLU A 209 -2.02 -3.26 -35.98
N ASN A 210 -1.21 -3.33 -37.05
CA ASN A 210 0.23 -3.56 -36.95
C ASN A 210 0.95 -2.46 -36.17
N THR A 211 0.54 -1.20 -36.36
CA THR A 211 1.08 -0.05 -35.60
C THR A 211 0.68 -0.12 -34.13
N VAL A 212 -0.55 -0.52 -33.82
CA VAL A 212 -0.98 -0.79 -32.43
C VAL A 212 -0.11 -1.87 -31.79
N ASN A 213 0.04 -3.00 -32.46
CA ASN A 213 0.86 -4.13 -31.98
C ASN A 213 2.32 -3.71 -31.78
N PHE A 214 2.85 -2.83 -32.63
CA PHE A 214 4.19 -2.24 -32.45
C PHE A 214 4.29 -1.42 -31.16
N HIS A 215 3.34 -0.52 -30.91
CA HIS A 215 3.32 0.27 -29.66
C HIS A 215 3.15 -0.62 -28.42
N LEU A 216 2.26 -1.61 -28.45
CA LEU A 216 2.08 -2.55 -27.34
C LEU A 216 3.33 -3.38 -27.06
N LYS A 217 4.03 -3.87 -28.09
CA LYS A 217 5.32 -4.59 -27.93
C LYS A 217 6.38 -3.70 -27.28
N ASN A 218 6.47 -2.43 -27.70
CA ASN A 218 7.40 -1.48 -27.08
C ASN A 218 7.05 -1.20 -25.62
N ALA A 219 5.76 -1.04 -25.31
CA ALA A 219 5.30 -0.87 -23.93
C ALA A 219 5.65 -2.08 -23.07
N ILE A 220 5.35 -3.31 -23.53
CA ILE A 220 5.67 -4.57 -22.84
C ILE A 220 7.18 -4.68 -22.55
N ARG A 221 8.02 -4.34 -23.54
CA ARG A 221 9.48 -4.33 -23.38
C ARG A 221 9.92 -3.29 -22.36
N LYS A 222 9.43 -2.05 -22.48
CA LYS A 222 9.78 -0.95 -21.57
C LYS A 222 9.36 -1.25 -20.14
N THR A 223 8.20 -1.87 -19.93
CA THR A 223 7.72 -2.28 -18.61
C THR A 223 8.36 -3.57 -18.11
N GLY A 224 9.14 -4.29 -18.91
CA GLY A 224 9.74 -5.57 -18.52
C GLY A 224 8.71 -6.63 -18.14
N THR A 225 7.59 -6.68 -18.85
CA THR A 225 6.47 -7.61 -18.61
C THR A 225 6.34 -8.61 -19.74
N THR A 226 5.50 -9.64 -19.57
CA THR A 226 5.35 -10.69 -20.59
C THR A 226 4.18 -10.47 -21.56
N ASN A 227 3.18 -9.67 -21.17
CA ASN A 227 2.00 -9.43 -21.99
C ASN A 227 1.40 -8.04 -21.76
N ARG A 228 0.48 -7.64 -22.65
CA ARG A 228 -0.18 -6.32 -22.65
C ARG A 228 -0.95 -6.01 -21.36
N THR A 229 -1.60 -7.02 -20.76
CA THR A 229 -2.35 -6.84 -19.50
C THR A 229 -1.42 -6.61 -18.33
N GLN A 230 -0.34 -7.38 -18.21
CA GLN A 230 0.71 -7.14 -17.21
C GLN A 230 1.37 -5.77 -17.41
N SER A 231 1.63 -5.37 -18.67
CA SER A 231 2.19 -4.06 -19.01
C SER A 231 1.26 -2.91 -18.55
N LEU A 232 -0.04 -3.02 -18.83
CA LEU A 232 -1.06 -2.10 -18.33
C LEU A 232 -1.06 -2.01 -16.79
N VAL A 233 -1.15 -3.15 -16.10
CA VAL A 233 -1.19 -3.18 -14.63
C VAL A 233 0.07 -2.57 -14.03
N LYS A 234 1.24 -2.87 -14.60
CA LYS A 234 2.51 -2.28 -14.14
C LYS A 234 2.57 -0.78 -14.43
N ALA A 235 2.11 -0.33 -15.59
CA ALA A 235 2.05 1.09 -15.95
C ALA A 235 1.13 1.89 -15.01
N LEU A 236 -0.04 1.35 -14.65
CA LEU A 236 -0.94 1.93 -13.65
C LEU A 236 -0.28 2.02 -12.26
N ARG A 237 0.36 0.93 -11.80
CA ARG A 237 1.06 0.89 -10.49
C ARG A 237 2.26 1.83 -10.39
N LEU A 238 2.87 2.16 -11.52
CA LEU A 238 3.98 3.11 -11.60
C LEU A 238 3.50 4.56 -11.82
N GLY A 239 2.18 4.80 -11.93
CA GLY A 239 1.63 6.12 -12.23
C GLY A 239 1.96 6.62 -13.64
N LEU A 240 2.35 5.72 -14.56
CA LEU A 240 2.60 6.05 -15.97
C LEU A 240 1.29 6.20 -16.77
N LEU A 241 0.21 5.66 -16.20
CA LEU A 241 -1.16 5.76 -16.69
C LEU A 241 -2.07 6.13 -15.53
N GLU A 242 -3.09 6.92 -15.82
CA GLU A 242 -4.18 7.23 -14.91
C GLU A 242 -5.43 6.47 -15.37
N VAL A 243 -6.20 5.93 -14.42
CA VAL A 243 -7.56 5.44 -14.69
C VAL A 243 -8.46 6.68 -14.73
N SER A 244 -8.55 7.34 -15.89
CA SER A 244 -9.44 8.50 -16.02
C SER A 244 -10.89 8.01 -16.08
N GLY A 245 -11.69 8.33 -15.06
CA GLY A 245 -13.16 8.30 -15.17
C GLY A 245 -13.74 9.45 -16.01
N ALA A 246 -12.90 10.41 -16.45
CA ALA A 246 -13.32 11.69 -17.02
C ALA A 246 -13.02 11.88 -18.53
N GLY A 247 -12.61 10.83 -19.25
CA GLY A 247 -12.48 10.85 -20.72
C GLY A 247 -13.64 10.19 -21.47
N THR A 248 -14.62 9.64 -20.76
CA THR A 248 -15.49 8.58 -21.24
C THR A 248 -16.62 9.04 -22.17
N ALA A 249 -17.13 10.28 -22.11
CA ALA A 249 -18.25 10.64 -22.98
C ALA A 249 -17.86 10.72 -24.48
N ALA A 250 -16.70 11.31 -24.80
CA ALA A 250 -16.26 11.49 -26.19
C ALA A 250 -15.52 10.25 -26.73
N GLN A 251 -14.84 9.50 -25.87
CA GLN A 251 -14.06 8.32 -26.27
C GLN A 251 -14.91 7.03 -26.27
N ALA A 252 -15.86 6.87 -25.34
CA ALA A 252 -16.78 5.72 -25.36
C ALA A 252 -17.71 5.74 -26.58
N GLN A 253 -18.19 6.91 -27.02
CA GLN A 253 -19.01 7.04 -28.24
C GLN A 253 -18.26 6.61 -29.53
N VAL A 254 -16.94 6.73 -29.57
CA VAL A 254 -16.12 6.24 -30.69
C VAL A 254 -15.87 4.74 -30.56
N ALA A 255 -15.69 4.24 -29.33
CA ALA A 255 -15.46 2.83 -29.02
C ALA A 255 -16.71 1.94 -29.20
N GLU A 256 -17.90 2.49 -29.01
CA GLU A 256 -19.19 1.82 -29.19
C GLU A 256 -19.61 1.73 -30.67
N ARG A 257 -19.09 2.64 -31.51
CA ARG A 257 -19.26 2.61 -32.97
C ARG A 257 -18.24 1.73 -33.71
N ALA A 258 -17.19 1.28 -33.01
CA ALA A 258 -16.11 0.47 -33.56
C ALA A 258 -16.19 -1.01 -33.18
N ALA A 259 -17.12 -1.39 -32.28
CA ALA A 259 -17.48 -2.77 -31.95
C ALA A 259 -18.56 -3.28 -32.91
#